data_AF-A0A3S9PDR9-F1
#
_entry.id   AF-A0A3S9PDR9-F1
#
_cell.length_a   1.000
_cell.length_b   1.000
_cell.length_c   1.000
_cell.angle_alpha   90.00
_cell.angle_beta   90.00
_cell.angle_gamma   90.00
#
_symmetry.space_group_name_H-M   'P 1'
#
loop_
_entity.id
_entity.type
_entity.pdbx_description
1 polymer ?
#
loop_
_entity_poly.entity_id
_entity_poly.type
_entity_poly.pdbx_seq_one_letter_code
_entity_poly.pdbx_strand_id
1 'polypeptide(L)'
;MAGSGRRERADRALLIGVSQYASDRPLEVAEGLGDIAAVERNLAELRAALSTGGVFADDRIESLHSPGVEQFEHRLGHVRDATDGLLLVYFAGHGIVDTRTGGHGRLLLGLRDAKVEHGPSFPGWIRWDDTLHRLCSGASARRHTVVVLDCCYAGNAAGAWEELDERDQDRISLLLAVQKNQRIDAGDAATPTPYTAELVRHLAGEPAGPLTVGGLQERLAAGLKQARTAGGRAWSPQVCRKGAGEHVVLARPPAAVRPGVPRPRRHRPRRPSSPSRPPGRPPAAVCG
;
A
#
# COMPACT_ATOMS: atom_id res chain seq x y z
N MET A 1 35.77 16.28 -6.75
CA MET A 1 34.54 16.24 -5.94
C MET A 1 33.51 15.42 -6.71
N ALA A 2 33.40 14.13 -6.38
CA ALA A 2 32.39 13.26 -6.97
C ALA A 2 31.03 13.64 -6.37
N GLY A 3 30.07 14.00 -7.22
CA GLY A 3 28.70 14.24 -6.81
C GLY A 3 28.18 13.01 -6.09
N SER A 4 27.86 13.19 -4.80
CA SER A 4 27.08 12.23 -4.02
C SER A 4 25.71 12.10 -4.71
N GLY A 5 25.63 11.21 -5.69
CA GLY A 5 24.38 10.72 -6.22
C GLY A 5 23.58 10.19 -5.03
N ARG A 6 22.59 10.96 -4.60
CA ARG A 6 21.62 10.54 -3.59
C ARG A 6 20.96 9.32 -4.23
N ARG A 7 21.37 8.10 -3.85
CA ARG A 7 20.68 6.87 -4.25
C ARG A 7 19.20 7.15 -4.03
N GLU A 8 18.39 7.04 -5.08
CA GLU A 8 16.95 7.14 -4.94
C GLU A 8 16.55 6.17 -3.82
N ARG A 9 15.86 6.68 -2.79
CA ARG A 9 15.32 5.81 -1.74
C ARG A 9 14.44 4.78 -2.43
N ALA A 10 14.80 3.51 -2.32
CA ALA A 10 14.02 2.44 -2.89
C ALA A 10 12.83 2.19 -1.99
N ASP A 11 11.75 2.96 -2.18
CA ASP A 11 10.46 2.72 -1.53
C ASP A 11 9.78 1.52 -2.22
N ARG A 12 9.25 0.58 -1.43
CA ARG A 12 8.64 -0.67 -1.93
C ARG A 12 7.33 -0.96 -1.21
N ALA A 13 6.42 -1.64 -1.91
CA ALA A 13 5.19 -2.15 -1.34
C ALA A 13 5.06 -3.66 -1.60
N LEU A 14 4.69 -4.40 -0.56
CA LEU A 14 4.34 -5.82 -0.64
C LEU A 14 2.88 -5.98 -0.20
N LEU A 15 2.02 -6.39 -1.12
CA LEU A 15 0.60 -6.59 -0.91
C LEU A 15 0.33 -8.09 -0.82
N ILE A 16 0.01 -8.59 0.36
CA ILE A 16 -0.34 -9.99 0.60
C ILE A 16 -1.85 -10.09 0.74
N GLY A 17 -2.48 -10.92 -0.08
CA GLY A 17 -3.90 -11.19 0.00
C GLY A 17 -4.16 -12.68 -0.08
N VAL A 18 -4.79 -13.25 0.95
CA VAL A 18 -5.15 -14.66 1.00
C VAL A 18 -6.66 -14.80 0.77
N SER A 19 -7.01 -14.95 -0.51
CA SER A 19 -8.38 -15.12 -1.02
C SER A 19 -8.83 -16.58 -1.05
N GLN A 20 -7.87 -17.51 -1.18
CA GLN A 20 -8.10 -18.95 -1.36
C GLN A 20 -7.34 -19.76 -0.32
N TYR A 21 -8.02 -20.72 0.30
CA TYR A 21 -7.45 -21.63 1.30
C TYR A 21 -7.50 -23.08 0.80
N ALA A 22 -6.44 -23.84 1.05
CA ALA A 22 -6.32 -25.22 0.59
C ALA A 22 -7.20 -26.22 1.35
N SER A 23 -7.95 -25.77 2.36
CA SER A 23 -8.82 -26.65 3.14
C SER A 23 -10.04 -27.07 2.32
N ASP A 24 -10.12 -28.37 2.05
CA ASP A 24 -11.09 -29.09 1.23
C ASP A 24 -12.40 -29.44 1.96
N ARG A 25 -12.60 -28.98 3.21
CA ARG A 25 -13.81 -29.28 3.97
C ARG A 25 -14.97 -28.36 3.57
N PRO A 26 -16.08 -28.90 3.01
CA PRO A 26 -17.27 -28.11 2.69
C PRO A 26 -17.85 -27.43 3.94
N LEU A 27 -18.17 -26.15 3.81
CA LEU A 27 -18.65 -25.20 4.84
C LEU A 27 -20.09 -25.46 5.34
N GLU A 28 -20.55 -26.71 5.40
CA GLU A 28 -21.95 -26.95 5.78
C GLU A 28 -22.19 -27.06 7.30
N VAL A 29 -21.16 -27.20 8.15
CA VAL A 29 -21.43 -27.48 9.58
C VAL A 29 -20.46 -26.90 10.61
N ALA A 30 -19.37 -26.23 10.25
CA ALA A 30 -18.46 -25.67 11.26
C ALA A 30 -17.66 -24.50 10.72
N GLU A 31 -17.28 -23.63 11.66
CA GLU A 31 -16.37 -22.49 11.60
C GLU A 31 -15.05 -22.77 10.83
N GLY A 32 -15.13 -22.97 9.51
CA GLY A 32 -13.99 -23.14 8.61
C GLY A 32 -13.51 -21.81 8.04
N LEU A 33 -12.25 -21.78 7.57
CA LEU A 33 -11.71 -20.66 6.81
C LEU A 33 -12.29 -20.73 5.39
N GLY A 34 -13.45 -20.11 5.19
CA GLY A 34 -13.96 -19.93 3.83
C GLY A 34 -13.10 -18.97 3.02
N ASP A 35 -13.12 -19.13 1.70
CA ASP A 35 -12.47 -18.20 0.78
C ASP A 35 -13.02 -16.77 0.96
N ILE A 36 -12.15 -15.78 0.75
CA ILE A 36 -12.48 -14.35 0.89
C ILE A 36 -12.29 -13.69 -0.48
N ALA A 37 -13.25 -13.87 -1.37
CA ALA A 37 -13.15 -13.40 -2.77
C ALA A 37 -12.85 -11.88 -2.90
N ALA A 38 -13.35 -11.06 -1.98
CA ALA A 38 -13.09 -9.61 -1.93
C ALA A 38 -11.59 -9.27 -1.86
N VAL A 39 -10.74 -10.18 -1.34
CA VAL A 39 -9.30 -9.96 -1.22
C VAL A 39 -8.61 -9.82 -2.58
N GLU A 40 -9.11 -10.46 -3.63
CA GLU A 40 -8.56 -10.23 -4.99
C GLU A 40 -8.80 -8.79 -5.46
N ARG A 41 -9.97 -8.23 -5.13
CA ARG A 41 -10.29 -6.82 -5.42
C ARG A 41 -9.44 -5.88 -4.58
N ASN A 42 -9.21 -6.22 -3.31
CA ASN A 42 -8.30 -5.46 -2.46
C ASN A 42 -6.93 -5.28 -3.11
N LEU A 43 -6.31 -6.39 -3.56
CA LEU A 43 -4.98 -6.35 -4.15
C LEU A 43 -4.95 -5.55 -5.45
N ALA A 44 -5.94 -5.76 -6.33
CA ALA A 44 -6.00 -5.07 -7.61
C ALA A 44 -6.16 -3.55 -7.45
N GLU A 45 -7.11 -3.11 -6.63
CA GLU A 45 -7.41 -1.70 -6.44
C GLU A 45 -6.34 -0.98 -5.60
N LEU A 46 -5.81 -1.63 -4.57
CA LEU A 46 -4.73 -1.07 -3.77
C LEU A 46 -3.44 -0.94 -4.58
N ARG A 47 -3.12 -1.91 -5.44
CA ARG A 47 -1.98 -1.79 -6.37
C ARG A 47 -2.15 -0.55 -7.26
N ALA A 48 -3.31 -0.40 -7.89
CA ALA A 48 -3.59 0.74 -8.76
C ALA A 48 -3.46 2.08 -8.01
N ALA A 49 -4.04 2.18 -6.82
CA ALA A 49 -3.98 3.38 -5.98
C ALA A 49 -2.54 3.75 -5.59
N LEU A 50 -1.72 2.76 -5.23
CA LEU A 50 -0.31 2.97 -4.87
C LEU A 50 0.54 3.38 -6.08
N SER A 51 0.30 2.80 -7.26
CA SER A 51 1.00 3.14 -8.50
C SER A 51 0.76 4.59 -8.91
N THR A 52 -0.44 5.13 -8.68
CA THR A 52 -0.77 6.54 -8.96
C THR A 52 -0.44 7.49 -7.81
N GLY A 53 -0.21 6.98 -6.59
CA GLY A 53 -0.01 7.77 -5.38
C GLY A 53 1.33 8.52 -5.30
N GLY A 54 2.24 8.38 -6.27
CA GLY A 54 3.46 9.19 -6.36
C GLY A 54 4.51 8.94 -5.26
N VAL A 55 4.42 7.81 -4.56
CA VAL A 55 5.39 7.35 -3.55
C VAL A 55 6.14 6.12 -4.03
N PHE A 56 5.41 5.10 -4.50
CA PHE A 56 5.98 3.85 -4.98
C PHE A 56 6.06 3.86 -6.50
N ALA A 57 7.17 3.35 -7.05
CA ALA A 57 7.25 3.05 -8.47
C ALA A 57 6.49 1.74 -8.76
N ASP A 58 5.86 1.63 -9.92
CA ASP A 58 5.01 0.48 -10.28
C ASP A 58 5.76 -0.87 -10.24
N ASP A 59 7.04 -0.87 -10.65
CA ASP A 59 7.96 -2.02 -10.60
C ASP A 59 8.42 -2.40 -9.18
N ARG A 60 8.07 -1.58 -8.18
CA ARG A 60 8.38 -1.78 -6.76
C ARG A 60 7.14 -2.07 -5.92
N ILE A 61 6.00 -2.26 -6.56
CA ILE A 61 4.77 -2.75 -5.93
C ILE A 61 4.59 -4.21 -6.35
N GLU A 62 4.52 -5.09 -5.37
CA GLU A 62 4.35 -6.52 -5.58
C GLU A 62 3.09 -7.04 -4.89
N SER A 63 2.41 -7.98 -5.53
CA SER A 63 1.23 -8.65 -4.99
C SER A 63 1.51 -10.15 -4.84
N LEU A 64 1.31 -10.69 -3.64
CA LEU A 64 1.32 -12.13 -3.36
C LEU A 64 -0.11 -12.62 -3.19
N HIS A 65 -0.57 -13.42 -4.15
CA HIS A 65 -1.92 -13.98 -4.18
C HIS A 65 -1.96 -15.35 -3.51
N SER A 66 -2.61 -15.39 -2.36
CA SER A 66 -2.78 -16.56 -1.50
C SER A 66 -1.47 -17.32 -1.30
N PRO A 67 -0.39 -16.72 -0.75
CA PRO A 67 0.86 -17.44 -0.54
C PRO A 67 0.73 -18.51 0.55
N GLY A 68 1.52 -19.57 0.43
CA GLY A 68 1.83 -20.47 1.55
C GLY A 68 2.86 -19.84 2.50
N VAL A 69 3.14 -20.50 3.63
CA VAL A 69 4.02 -19.95 4.68
C VAL A 69 5.43 -19.67 4.16
N GLU A 70 6.05 -20.63 3.47
CA GLU A 70 7.43 -20.49 2.97
C GLU A 70 7.55 -19.32 1.97
N GLN A 71 6.63 -19.23 1.03
CA GLN A 71 6.60 -18.16 0.03
C GLN A 71 6.44 -16.78 0.71
N PHE A 72 5.55 -16.69 1.69
CA PHE A 72 5.35 -15.47 2.47
C PHE A 72 6.63 -15.05 3.19
N GLU A 73 7.23 -15.94 3.97
CA GLU A 73 8.41 -15.60 4.78
C GLU A 73 9.61 -15.23 3.92
N HIS A 74 9.88 -16.01 2.88
CA HIS A 74 10.96 -15.75 1.94
C HIS A 74 10.79 -14.38 1.28
N ARG A 75 9.57 -14.09 0.78
CA ARG A 75 9.34 -12.84 0.08
C ARG A 75 9.33 -11.63 1.00
N LEU A 76 8.74 -11.74 2.19
CA LEU A 76 8.77 -10.70 3.20
C LEU A 76 10.20 -10.31 3.56
N GLY A 77 11.07 -11.31 3.80
CA GLY A 77 12.49 -11.09 4.07
C GLY A 77 13.21 -10.41 2.91
N HIS A 78 12.99 -10.90 1.68
CA HIS A 78 13.60 -10.32 0.48
C HIS A 78 13.22 -8.85 0.27
N VAL A 79 11.93 -8.52 0.31
CA VAL A 79 11.46 -7.15 0.09
C VAL A 79 11.94 -6.22 1.21
N ARG A 80 11.92 -6.70 2.46
CA ARG A 80 12.46 -5.98 3.61
C ARG A 80 13.92 -5.60 3.42
N ASP A 81 14.76 -6.55 3.02
CA ASP A 81 16.20 -6.33 2.86
C ASP A 81 16.54 -5.50 1.62
N ALA A 82 15.67 -5.53 0.61
CA ALA A 82 15.80 -4.72 -0.60
C ALA A 82 15.24 -3.29 -0.47
N THR A 83 14.75 -2.89 0.72
CA THR A 83 14.13 -1.59 0.97
C THR A 83 15.01 -0.70 1.86
N ASP A 84 15.36 0.48 1.36
CA ASP A 84 16.16 1.48 2.10
C ASP A 84 15.35 2.71 2.54
N GLY A 85 14.18 2.91 1.94
CA GLY A 85 13.28 4.03 2.22
C GLY A 85 12.05 3.57 3.00
N LEU A 86 10.89 3.67 2.39
CA LEU A 86 9.62 3.23 2.93
C LEU A 86 9.31 1.80 2.47
N LEU A 87 8.99 0.93 3.41
CA LEU A 87 8.34 -0.35 3.15
C LEU A 87 6.86 -0.26 3.53
N LEU A 88 5.96 -0.48 2.59
CA LEU A 88 4.55 -0.76 2.89
C LEU A 88 4.33 -2.27 2.83
N VAL A 89 3.79 -2.86 3.90
CA VAL A 89 3.31 -4.25 3.90
C VAL A 89 1.82 -4.23 4.14
N TYR A 90 1.04 -4.77 3.22
CA TYR A 90 -0.39 -4.94 3.37
C TYR A 90 -0.70 -6.43 3.52
N PHE A 91 -1.54 -6.80 4.47
CA PHE A 91 -2.06 -8.16 4.60
C PHE A 91 -3.59 -8.13 4.67
N ALA A 92 -4.24 -8.92 3.84
CA ALA A 92 -5.66 -9.25 3.97
C ALA A 92 -5.89 -10.75 3.89
N GLY A 93 -6.77 -11.25 4.77
CA GLY A 93 -7.02 -12.67 4.91
C GLY A 93 -7.65 -12.97 6.27
N HIS A 94 -7.61 -14.23 6.67
CA HIS A 94 -8.09 -14.63 7.98
C HIS A 94 -7.10 -14.26 9.08
N GLY A 95 -7.65 -13.77 10.19
CA GLY A 95 -6.94 -13.57 11.44
C GLY A 95 -7.69 -14.26 12.57
N ILE A 96 -6.95 -14.95 13.45
CA ILE A 96 -7.49 -15.54 14.68
C ILE A 96 -6.64 -15.12 15.87
N VAL A 97 -7.19 -15.31 17.06
CA VAL A 97 -6.48 -15.05 18.31
C VAL A 97 -6.19 -16.39 18.98
N ASP A 98 -4.91 -16.67 19.20
CA ASP A 98 -4.50 -17.75 20.09
C ASP A 98 -4.60 -17.28 21.54
N THR A 99 -5.63 -17.77 22.24
CA THR A 99 -5.88 -17.49 23.66
C THR A 99 -5.17 -18.48 24.59
N ARG A 100 -4.55 -19.54 24.05
CA ARG A 100 -3.91 -20.61 24.85
C ARG A 100 -2.58 -20.19 25.45
N THR A 101 -1.93 -19.18 24.89
CA THR A 101 -0.59 -18.73 25.32
C THR A 101 -0.59 -17.85 26.58
N GLY A 102 -1.73 -17.68 27.27
CA GLY A 102 -1.86 -16.72 28.38
C GLY A 102 -1.80 -15.27 27.91
N GLY A 103 -2.27 -14.33 28.74
CA GLY A 103 -2.27 -12.89 28.43
C GLY A 103 -3.39 -12.44 27.47
N HIS A 104 -3.11 -11.43 26.64
CA HIS A 104 -4.09 -10.70 25.82
C HIS A 104 -4.55 -11.38 24.53
N GLY A 105 -4.12 -12.62 24.29
CA GLY A 105 -4.34 -13.36 23.05
C GLY A 105 -3.43 -12.88 21.91
N ARG A 106 -2.70 -13.81 21.28
CA ARG A 106 -1.74 -13.49 20.20
C ARG A 106 -2.40 -13.63 18.84
N LEU A 107 -2.21 -12.63 17.97
CA LEU A 107 -2.73 -12.66 16.60
C LEU A 107 -1.97 -13.70 15.76
N LEU A 108 -2.73 -14.54 15.08
CA LEU A 108 -2.25 -15.45 14.04
C LEU A 108 -2.85 -15.02 12.69
N LEU A 109 -2.02 -15.01 11.65
CA LEU A 109 -2.45 -14.72 10.28
C LEU A 109 -2.53 -16.02 9.48
N GLY A 110 -3.64 -16.24 8.79
CA GLY A 110 -3.87 -17.44 7.99
C GLY A 110 -3.30 -17.30 6.59
N LEU A 111 -2.42 -18.21 6.19
CA LEU A 111 -1.87 -18.32 4.83
C LEU A 111 -2.68 -19.37 4.05
N ARG A 112 -2.39 -19.61 2.77
CA ARG A 112 -3.14 -20.58 1.93
C ARG A 112 -3.31 -21.94 2.61
N ASP A 113 -2.27 -22.39 3.31
CA ASP A 113 -2.22 -23.72 3.92
C ASP A 113 -2.83 -23.75 5.32
N ALA A 114 -3.41 -22.63 5.79
CA ALA A 114 -3.99 -22.52 7.13
C ALA A 114 -5.14 -23.51 7.31
N LYS A 115 -5.11 -24.24 8.43
CA LYS A 115 -6.18 -25.18 8.78
C LYS A 115 -6.76 -24.86 10.14
N VAL A 116 -8.07 -25.03 10.27
CA VAL A 116 -8.79 -25.00 11.56
C VAL A 116 -8.89 -26.44 12.04
N GLU A 117 -7.82 -26.94 12.65
CA GLU A 117 -7.80 -28.28 13.24
C GLU A 117 -7.89 -28.18 14.77
N HIS A 118 -8.62 -29.11 15.38
CA HIS A 118 -8.61 -29.28 16.82
C HIS A 118 -7.26 -29.89 17.24
N GLY A 119 -6.35 -29.08 17.78
CA GLY A 119 -5.04 -29.54 18.22
C GLY A 119 -4.15 -28.41 18.75
N PRO A 120 -2.98 -28.73 19.31
CA PRO A 120 -2.08 -27.71 19.84
C PRO A 120 -1.37 -26.90 18.75
N SER A 121 -1.34 -27.39 17.51
CA SER A 121 -0.65 -26.78 16.36
C SER A 121 -1.61 -25.95 15.50
N PHE A 122 -1.09 -24.85 14.94
CA PHE A 122 -1.77 -24.05 13.92
C PHE A 122 -1.02 -24.15 12.58
N PRO A 123 -1.14 -25.27 11.85
CA PRO A 123 -0.45 -25.44 10.57
C PRO A 123 -0.97 -24.42 9.55
N GLY A 124 -0.04 -23.81 8.80
CA GLY A 124 -0.34 -22.78 7.81
C GLY A 124 -0.74 -21.42 8.40
N TRP A 125 -0.65 -21.26 9.72
CA TRP A 125 -0.77 -19.97 10.39
C TRP A 125 0.59 -19.44 10.79
N ILE A 126 0.79 -18.14 10.67
CA ILE A 126 1.99 -17.46 11.17
C ILE A 126 1.64 -16.61 12.38
N ARG A 127 2.56 -16.54 13.33
CA ARG A 127 2.39 -15.65 14.47
C ARG A 127 2.78 -14.23 14.08
N TRP A 128 1.94 -13.27 14.50
CA TRP A 128 2.18 -11.86 14.20
C TRP A 128 3.43 -11.31 14.91
N ASP A 129 3.70 -11.76 16.14
CA ASP A 129 4.91 -11.41 16.88
C ASP A 129 6.17 -11.79 16.09
N ASP A 130 6.27 -13.01 15.59
CA ASP A 130 7.40 -13.46 14.77
C ASP A 130 7.56 -12.63 13.48
N THR A 131 6.43 -12.34 12.83
CA THR A 131 6.38 -11.51 11.61
C THR A 131 6.86 -10.09 11.88
N LEU A 132 6.42 -9.50 12.99
CA LEU A 132 6.79 -8.15 13.42
C LEU A 132 8.28 -8.06 13.74
N HIS A 133 8.83 -9.00 14.52
CA HIS A 133 10.27 -9.08 14.79
C HIS A 133 11.08 -9.23 13.50
N ARG A 134 10.61 -10.07 12.57
CA ARG A 134 11.23 -10.21 11.25
C ARG A 134 11.24 -8.88 10.49
N LEU A 135 10.16 -8.11 10.54
CA LEU A 135 10.09 -6.79 9.90
C LEU A 135 11.00 -5.74 10.55
N CYS A 136 11.23 -5.82 11.86
CA CYS A 136 12.14 -4.93 12.57
C CYS A 136 13.63 -5.26 12.33
N SER A 137 13.92 -6.54 12.08
CA SER A 137 15.28 -7.00 11.75
C SER A 137 15.81 -6.46 10.41
N GLY A 138 17.12 -6.68 10.17
CA GLY A 138 17.82 -6.23 8.96
C GLY A 138 18.68 -4.97 9.17
N ALA A 139 19.61 -4.74 8.24
CA ALA A 139 20.69 -3.76 8.40
C ALA A 139 20.29 -2.30 8.08
N SER A 140 19.18 -2.06 7.38
CA SER A 140 18.83 -0.72 6.91
C SER A 140 18.25 0.16 8.02
N ALA A 141 19.13 0.85 8.75
CA ALA A 141 18.78 1.74 9.86
C ALA A 141 17.88 2.93 9.46
N ARG A 142 17.76 3.22 8.15
CA ARG A 142 16.99 4.36 7.62
C ARG A 142 15.60 3.99 7.11
N ARG A 143 15.25 2.70 7.10
CA ARG A 143 13.95 2.20 6.63
C ARG A 143 12.86 2.49 7.66
N HIS A 144 11.73 3.02 7.20
CA HIS A 144 10.47 3.03 7.94
C HIS A 144 9.53 1.99 7.33
N THR A 145 8.77 1.28 8.16
CA THR A 145 7.78 0.29 7.71
C THR A 145 6.40 0.69 8.13
N VAL A 146 5.47 0.69 7.19
CA VAL A 146 4.04 0.80 7.49
C VAL A 146 3.43 -0.55 7.20
N VAL A 147 2.81 -1.16 8.20
CA VAL A 147 2.05 -2.40 8.03
C VAL A 147 0.57 -2.09 8.12
N VAL A 148 -0.21 -2.57 7.16
CA VAL A 148 -1.66 -2.48 7.13
C VAL A 148 -2.22 -3.89 7.30
N LEU A 149 -3.00 -4.12 8.35
CA LEU A 149 -3.63 -5.41 8.63
C LEU A 149 -5.15 -5.30 8.44
N ASP A 150 -5.66 -5.92 7.39
CA ASP A 150 -7.07 -6.05 7.07
C ASP A 150 -7.58 -7.48 7.28
N CYS A 151 -7.79 -7.82 8.55
CA CYS A 151 -8.30 -9.11 8.96
C CYS A 151 -9.11 -8.99 10.26
N CYS A 152 -9.87 -10.04 10.59
CA CYS A 152 -10.44 -10.16 11.92
C CYS A 152 -9.34 -10.08 12.99
N TYR A 153 -9.66 -9.46 14.12
CA TYR A 153 -8.76 -9.30 15.26
C TYR A 153 -7.46 -8.54 14.97
N ALA A 154 -7.36 -7.79 13.87
CA ALA A 154 -6.17 -6.99 13.55
C ALA A 154 -5.71 -6.11 14.73
N GLY A 155 -6.63 -5.55 15.53
CA GLY A 155 -6.30 -4.77 16.72
C GLY A 155 -5.50 -5.51 17.81
N ASN A 156 -5.46 -6.84 17.80
CA ASN A 156 -4.61 -7.63 18.70
C ASN A 156 -3.12 -7.50 18.35
N ALA A 157 -2.79 -7.06 17.13
CA ALA A 157 -1.42 -6.78 16.71
C ALA A 157 -0.74 -5.68 17.56
N ALA A 158 -1.53 -4.76 18.14
CA ALA A 158 -1.02 -3.66 18.95
C ALA A 158 -0.20 -4.15 20.16
N GLY A 159 -0.59 -5.26 20.78
CA GLY A 159 0.13 -5.78 21.95
C GLY A 159 1.57 -6.19 21.63
N ALA A 160 1.81 -6.79 20.45
CA ALA A 160 3.17 -7.13 20.03
C ALA A 160 4.00 -5.89 19.67
N TRP A 161 3.36 -4.81 19.20
CA TRP A 161 4.02 -3.55 18.91
C TRP A 161 4.42 -2.80 20.19
N GLU A 162 3.58 -2.85 21.22
CA GLU A 162 3.86 -2.27 22.55
C GLU A 162 5.05 -2.94 23.23
N GLU A 163 5.32 -4.22 22.91
CA GLU A 163 6.45 -5.00 23.42
C GLU A 163 7.78 -4.74 22.69
N LEU A 164 7.77 -4.04 21.55
CA LEU A 164 8.99 -3.65 20.84
C LEU A 164 9.81 -2.64 21.66
N ASP A 165 11.12 -2.64 21.45
CA ASP A 165 11.98 -1.56 21.97
C ASP A 165 11.67 -0.21 21.30
N GLU A 166 12.14 0.87 21.91
CA GLU A 166 11.83 2.22 21.43
C GLU A 166 12.33 2.47 20.00
N ARG A 167 13.48 1.91 19.64
CA ARG A 167 14.10 2.10 18.33
C ARG A 167 13.28 1.44 17.23
N ASP A 168 12.72 0.27 17.51
CA ASP A 168 11.89 -0.45 16.58
C ASP A 168 10.49 0.19 16.48
N GLN A 169 9.91 0.66 17.59
CA GLN A 169 8.66 1.44 17.57
C GLN A 169 8.76 2.72 16.71
N ASP A 170 9.92 3.38 16.70
CA ASP A 170 10.15 4.56 15.86
C ASP A 170 10.25 4.24 14.36
N ARG A 171 10.51 2.98 14.00
CA ARG A 171 10.73 2.53 12.61
C ARG A 171 9.57 1.75 12.02
N ILE A 172 8.54 1.42 12.81
CA ILE A 172 7.38 0.68 12.33
C ILE A 172 6.07 1.30 12.81
N SER A 173 5.14 1.46 11.88
CA SER A 173 3.78 1.93 12.15
C SER A 173 2.78 0.89 11.67
N LEU A 174 1.73 0.66 12.46
CA LEU A 174 0.66 -0.29 12.14
C LEU A 174 -0.64 0.48 11.89
N LEU A 175 -1.33 0.18 10.80
CA LEU A 175 -2.71 0.56 10.54
C LEU A 175 -3.55 -0.71 10.63
N LEU A 176 -4.47 -0.76 11.59
CA LEU A 176 -5.20 -1.96 11.96
C LEU A 176 -6.66 -1.76 11.60
N ALA A 177 -7.21 -2.68 10.81
CA ALA A 177 -8.56 -2.52 10.27
C ALA A 177 -9.62 -2.39 11.36
N VAL A 178 -9.46 -3.05 12.51
CA VAL A 178 -10.45 -3.07 13.59
C VAL A 178 -9.79 -3.00 14.97
N GLN A 179 -10.54 -2.53 15.96
CA GLN A 179 -10.16 -2.60 17.36
C GLN A 179 -10.00 -4.03 17.89
N LYS A 180 -9.17 -4.18 18.93
CA LYS A 180 -8.85 -5.46 19.60
C LYS A 180 -10.08 -6.29 19.93
N ASN A 181 -9.96 -7.62 19.77
CA ASN A 181 -10.98 -8.62 20.07
C ASN A 181 -12.29 -8.46 19.27
N GLN A 182 -12.23 -7.91 18.05
CA GLN A 182 -13.39 -7.76 17.19
C GLN A 182 -13.20 -8.42 15.82
N ARG A 183 -14.33 -8.89 15.27
CA ARG A 183 -14.44 -9.46 13.93
C ARG A 183 -15.05 -8.44 12.98
N ILE A 184 -14.60 -8.46 11.74
CA ILE A 184 -15.11 -7.60 10.65
C ILE A 184 -15.54 -8.48 9.48
N ASP A 185 -16.54 -8.01 8.75
CA ASP A 185 -17.04 -8.69 7.57
C ASP A 185 -16.21 -8.29 6.33
N ALA A 186 -16.02 -9.24 5.42
CA ALA A 186 -15.31 -9.00 4.17
C ALA A 186 -16.14 -8.19 3.15
N GLY A 187 -17.43 -7.99 3.41
CA GLY A 187 -18.34 -7.29 2.53
C GLY A 187 -18.72 -8.13 1.31
N ASP A 188 -19.10 -7.43 0.24
CA ASP A 188 -19.50 -8.04 -1.02
C ASP A 188 -18.27 -8.55 -1.80
N ALA A 189 -18.36 -9.76 -2.36
CA ALA A 189 -17.28 -10.38 -3.12
C ALA A 189 -16.86 -9.62 -4.39
N ALA A 190 -17.73 -8.77 -4.93
CA ALA A 190 -17.48 -7.97 -6.13
C ALA A 190 -16.74 -6.66 -5.83
N THR A 191 -16.66 -6.24 -4.58
CA THR A 191 -15.99 -5.01 -4.13
C THR A 191 -14.80 -5.33 -3.22
N PRO A 192 -13.86 -4.39 -3.00
CA PRO A 192 -12.92 -4.51 -1.91
C PRO A 192 -13.63 -4.64 -0.56
N THR A 193 -12.93 -5.20 0.43
CA THR A 193 -13.40 -5.20 1.83
C THR A 193 -13.69 -3.77 2.29
N PRO A 194 -14.63 -3.56 3.24
CA PRO A 194 -15.02 -2.21 3.65
C PRO A 194 -13.84 -1.33 4.11
N TYR A 195 -12.87 -1.92 4.83
CA TYR A 195 -11.67 -1.19 5.24
C TYR A 195 -10.76 -0.84 4.06
N THR A 196 -10.54 -1.79 3.14
CA THR A 196 -9.68 -1.56 1.97
C THR A 196 -10.32 -0.61 0.96
N ALA A 197 -11.64 -0.63 0.80
CA ALA A 197 -12.36 0.34 -0.03
C ALA A 197 -12.10 1.78 0.44
N GLU A 198 -12.16 2.02 1.76
CA GLU A 198 -11.84 3.33 2.34
C GLU A 198 -10.35 3.69 2.19
N LEU A 199 -9.46 2.71 2.35
CA LEU A 199 -8.02 2.88 2.12
C LEU A 199 -7.74 3.32 0.67
N VAL A 200 -8.27 2.58 -0.30
CA VAL A 200 -8.14 2.87 -1.74
C VAL A 200 -8.71 4.25 -2.06
N ARG A 201 -9.91 4.56 -1.56
CA ARG A 201 -10.57 5.87 -1.78
C ARG A 201 -9.68 7.04 -1.37
N HIS A 202 -8.90 6.89 -0.30
CA HIS A 202 -8.01 7.92 0.18
C HIS A 202 -6.65 7.95 -0.51
N LEU A 203 -6.10 6.78 -0.86
CA LEU A 203 -4.81 6.68 -1.56
C LEU A 203 -4.90 7.08 -3.03
N ALA A 204 -5.99 6.71 -3.71
CA ALA A 204 -6.25 7.06 -5.12
C ALA A 204 -6.85 8.46 -5.29
N GLY A 205 -7.24 9.12 -4.19
CA GLY A 205 -7.75 10.46 -4.23
C GLY A 205 -6.71 11.49 -4.65
N GLU A 206 -7.17 12.72 -4.85
CA GLU A 206 -6.35 13.90 -5.14
C GLU A 206 -6.20 14.71 -3.85
N PRO A 207 -5.32 14.32 -2.90
CA PRO A 207 -5.22 15.01 -1.64
C PRO A 207 -4.67 16.42 -1.87
N ALA A 208 -5.17 17.43 -1.15
CA ALA A 208 -4.68 18.81 -1.25
C ALA A 208 -3.20 18.97 -0.81
N GLY A 209 -2.62 17.95 -0.18
CA GLY A 209 -1.24 17.87 0.27
C GLY A 209 -0.81 16.41 0.49
N PRO A 210 0.42 16.16 0.95
CA PRO A 210 0.88 14.79 1.22
C PRO A 210 -0.07 14.04 2.18
N LEU A 211 -0.49 12.84 1.80
CA LEU A 211 -1.27 11.97 2.67
C LEU A 211 -0.32 11.18 3.56
N THR A 212 -0.30 11.49 4.86
CA THR A 212 0.54 10.79 5.84
C THR A 212 -0.19 9.62 6.50
N VAL A 213 0.54 8.76 7.22
CA VAL A 213 -0.05 7.71 8.08
C VAL A 213 -1.06 8.30 9.07
N GLY A 214 -0.74 9.43 9.70
CA GLY A 214 -1.64 10.17 10.59
C GLY A 214 -2.93 10.60 9.90
N GLY A 215 -2.79 11.36 8.82
CA GLY A 215 -3.95 11.86 8.07
C GLY A 215 -4.78 10.75 7.41
N LEU A 216 -4.17 9.64 7.02
CA LEU A 216 -4.88 8.47 6.52
C LEU A 216 -5.72 7.82 7.63
N GLN A 217 -5.16 7.62 8.82
CA GLN A 217 -5.91 7.03 9.93
C GLN A 217 -7.14 7.87 10.33
N GLU A 218 -7.02 9.20 10.41
CA GLU A 218 -8.16 10.07 10.71
C GLU A 218 -9.27 9.92 9.68
N ARG A 219 -8.89 9.87 8.40
CA ARG A 219 -9.82 9.70 7.28
C ARG A 219 -10.50 8.33 7.29
N LEU A 220 -9.75 7.26 7.55
CA LEU A 220 -10.29 5.91 7.72
C LEU A 220 -11.29 5.84 8.88
N ALA A 221 -10.95 6.44 10.03
CA ALA A 221 -11.84 6.50 11.19
C ALA A 221 -13.14 7.29 10.89
N ALA A 222 -13.04 8.38 10.14
CA ALA A 222 -14.20 9.16 9.71
C ALA A 222 -15.09 8.38 8.73
N GLY A 223 -14.50 7.70 7.75
CA GLY A 223 -15.21 6.88 6.75
C GLY A 223 -15.96 5.70 7.36
N LEU A 224 -15.37 5.05 8.38
CA LEU A 224 -15.95 3.88 9.04
C LEU A 224 -16.82 4.22 10.25
N LYS A 225 -17.05 5.50 10.56
CA LYS A 225 -17.78 5.95 11.78
C LYS A 225 -19.17 5.32 11.93
N GLN A 226 -19.88 5.10 10.82
CA GLN A 226 -21.21 4.48 10.82
C GLN A 226 -21.19 2.96 10.66
N ALA A 227 -20.04 2.38 10.32
CA ALA A 227 -19.91 0.94 10.17
C ALA A 227 -19.97 0.24 11.54
N ARG A 228 -20.28 -1.05 11.48
CA ARG A 228 -20.33 -1.93 12.65
C ARG A 228 -19.48 -3.16 12.39
N THR A 229 -18.83 -3.64 13.44
CA THR A 229 -18.18 -4.95 13.49
C THR A 229 -19.22 -6.06 13.40
N ALA A 230 -18.81 -7.30 13.11
CA ALA A 230 -19.72 -8.45 13.06
C ALA A 230 -20.46 -8.68 14.40
N GLY A 231 -19.86 -8.26 15.53
CA GLY A 231 -20.49 -8.28 16.85
C GLY A 231 -21.37 -7.06 17.18
N GLY A 232 -21.70 -6.22 16.19
CA GLY A 232 -22.58 -5.05 16.35
C GLY A 232 -21.95 -3.85 17.06
N ARG A 233 -20.66 -3.89 17.41
CA ARG A 233 -19.94 -2.75 18.01
C ARG A 233 -19.60 -1.71 16.96
N ALA A 234 -19.54 -0.44 17.35
CA ALA A 234 -19.00 0.63 16.50
C ALA A 234 -17.62 0.22 15.97
N TRP A 235 -17.44 0.33 14.65
CA TRP A 235 -16.16 0.01 14.01
C TRP A 235 -15.18 1.16 14.26
N SER A 236 -14.04 0.86 14.89
CA SER A 236 -12.96 1.81 15.16
C SER A 236 -11.62 1.22 14.69
N PRO A 237 -11.13 1.59 13.50
CA PRO A 237 -9.78 1.21 13.08
C PRO A 237 -8.74 1.80 14.03
N GLN A 238 -7.64 1.08 14.25
CA GLN A 238 -6.59 1.45 15.19
C GLN A 238 -5.27 1.75 14.49
N VAL A 239 -4.38 2.42 15.22
CA VAL A 239 -3.05 2.78 14.74
C VAL A 239 -2.03 2.65 15.86
N CYS A 240 -0.87 2.09 15.54
CA CYS A 240 0.30 2.07 16.41
C CYS A 240 1.42 2.82 15.71
N ARG A 241 1.96 3.87 16.32
CA ARG A 241 3.04 4.69 15.74
C ARG A 241 3.73 5.48 16.84
N LYS A 242 4.98 5.86 16.61
CA LYS A 242 5.77 6.74 17.48
C LYS A 242 6.47 7.82 16.65
N GLY A 243 6.64 9.01 17.24
CA GLY A 243 7.45 10.09 16.68
C GLY A 243 7.19 10.39 15.20
N ALA A 244 8.22 10.20 14.37
CA ALA A 244 8.18 10.50 12.94
C ALA A 244 7.18 9.66 12.13
N GLY A 245 6.68 8.55 12.69
CA GLY A 245 5.68 7.69 12.06
C GLY A 245 4.39 8.42 11.67
N GLU A 246 4.01 9.47 12.41
CA GLU A 246 2.88 10.35 12.10
C GLU A 246 2.95 10.96 10.69
N HIS A 247 4.17 11.34 10.28
CA HIS A 247 4.43 12.16 9.11
C HIS A 247 4.94 11.35 7.91
N VAL A 248 4.98 10.02 8.01
CA VAL A 248 5.35 9.14 6.90
C VAL A 248 4.32 9.29 5.78
N VAL A 249 4.77 9.68 4.60
CA VAL A 249 3.92 9.98 3.43
C VAL A 249 3.64 8.69 2.64
N LEU A 250 2.36 8.42 2.41
CA LEU A 250 1.86 7.26 1.66
C LEU A 250 1.33 7.61 0.26
N ALA A 251 0.88 8.86 0.06
CA ALA A 251 0.54 9.38 -1.25
C ALA A 251 0.87 10.88 -1.35
N ARG A 252 1.14 11.36 -2.57
CA ARG A 252 1.43 12.77 -2.87
C ARG A 252 0.40 13.31 -3.86
N PRO A 253 0.08 14.61 -3.78
CA PRO A 253 -0.66 15.27 -4.86
C PRO A 253 0.11 15.15 -6.17
N PRO A 254 -0.57 15.12 -7.33
CA PRO A 254 0.09 15.23 -8.62
C PRO A 254 0.95 16.48 -8.65
N ALA A 255 2.13 16.35 -9.24
CA ALA A 255 2.98 17.51 -9.47
C ALA A 255 2.19 18.51 -10.32
N ALA A 256 1.95 19.71 -9.78
CA ALA A 256 1.31 20.78 -10.52
C ALA A 256 2.07 20.97 -11.84
N VAL A 257 1.38 20.77 -12.97
CA VAL A 257 1.93 21.09 -14.29
C VAL A 257 2.23 22.58 -14.26
N ARG A 258 3.50 22.96 -14.16
CA ARG A 258 3.88 24.38 -14.26
C ARG A 258 3.36 24.85 -15.62
N PRO A 259 2.48 25.87 -15.70
CA PRO A 259 2.07 26.40 -16.99
C PRO A 259 3.35 26.77 -17.74
N GLY A 260 3.55 26.12 -18.89
CA GLY A 260 4.75 26.28 -19.68
C GLY A 260 4.96 27.77 -19.92
N VAL A 261 6.09 28.30 -19.47
CA VAL A 261 6.52 29.66 -19.82
C VAL A 261 6.39 29.77 -21.34
N PRO A 262 5.57 30.69 -21.88
CA PRO A 262 5.43 30.84 -23.31
C PRO A 262 6.83 31.01 -23.89
N ARG A 263 7.25 30.05 -24.73
CA ARG A 263 8.51 30.19 -25.47
C ARG A 263 8.47 31.56 -26.14
N PRO A 264 9.49 32.44 -25.95
CA PRO A 264 9.53 33.70 -26.66
C PRO A 264 9.41 33.37 -28.14
N ARG A 265 8.38 33.93 -28.78
CA ARG A 265 8.15 33.79 -30.23
C ARG A 265 9.47 34.12 -30.91
N ARG A 266 10.09 33.13 -31.54
CA ARG A 266 11.27 33.38 -32.38
C ARG A 266 10.83 34.41 -33.41
N HIS A 267 11.35 35.63 -33.30
CA HIS A 267 11.20 36.64 -34.33
C HIS A 267 11.71 36.03 -35.63
N ARG A 268 10.79 35.75 -36.55
CA ARG A 268 11.12 35.39 -37.92
C ARG A 268 11.96 36.54 -38.47
N PRO A 269 13.20 36.32 -38.95
CA PRO A 269 13.93 37.36 -39.65
C PRO A 269 13.07 37.84 -40.83
N ARG A 270 12.87 39.15 -40.94
CA ARG A 270 12.24 39.74 -42.12
C ARG A 270 13.02 39.30 -43.35
N ARG A 271 12.33 38.68 -44.30
CA ARG A 271 12.88 38.41 -45.64
C ARG A 271 13.36 39.75 -46.23
N PRO A 272 14.59 39.83 -46.77
CA PRO A 272 14.99 41.00 -47.54
C PRO A 272 14.10 41.09 -48.79
N SER A 273 13.58 42.30 -49.02
CA SER A 273 12.83 42.68 -50.21
C SER A 273 13.69 42.50 -51.46
N SER A 274 13.17 41.75 -52.44
CA SER A 274 13.80 41.58 -53.76
C SER A 274 14.03 42.93 -54.45
N PRO A 275 15.17 43.14 -55.13
CA PRO A 275 15.39 44.35 -55.91
C PRO A 275 14.48 44.40 -57.15
N SER A 276 14.00 45.61 -57.42
CA SER A 276 13.18 45.99 -58.56
C SER A 276 13.85 45.67 -59.91
N ARG A 277 13.06 45.12 -60.84
CA ARG A 277 13.41 44.93 -62.25
C ARG A 277 13.80 46.26 -62.91
N PRO A 278 14.81 46.30 -63.78
CA PRO A 278 15.12 47.49 -64.57
C PRO A 278 14.11 47.66 -65.73
N PRO A 279 13.94 48.89 -66.24
CA PRO A 279 13.00 49.18 -67.33
C PRO A 279 13.46 48.58 -68.66
N GLY A 280 12.49 48.11 -69.43
CA GLY A 280 12.70 47.49 -70.74
C GLY A 280 13.26 48.47 -71.79
N ARG A 281 14.18 47.95 -72.61
CA ARG A 281 14.66 48.56 -73.85
C ARG A 281 13.59 48.44 -74.95
N PRO A 282 13.33 49.48 -75.76
CA PRO A 282 12.67 49.32 -77.06
C PRO A 282 13.75 49.17 -78.17
N PRO A 283 13.38 49.09 -79.45
CA PRO A 283 13.02 47.88 -80.19
C PRO A 283 14.02 47.60 -81.33
N ALA A 284 13.86 46.48 -82.04
CA ALA A 284 14.42 46.35 -83.39
C ALA A 284 13.40 45.70 -84.33
N ALA A 285 13.13 46.41 -85.41
CA ALA A 285 12.29 46.01 -86.53
C ALA A 285 12.89 44.81 -87.27
N VAL A 286 12.01 43.97 -87.84
CA VAL A 286 12.39 43.02 -88.89
C VAL A 286 11.39 43.16 -90.02
N CYS A 287 11.92 43.53 -91.19
CA CYS A 287 11.27 43.46 -92.49
C CYS A 287 11.11 42.00 -92.93
N GLY A 288 10.04 41.70 -93.67
CA GLY A 288 9.81 40.42 -94.34
C GLY A 288 8.34 40.11 -94.46
#